data_AF-A0A8J3CW10-F1
#
_entry.id   AF-A0A8J3CW10-F1
#
_cell.length_a   1.000
_cell.length_b   1.000
_cell.length_c   1.000
_cell.angle_alpha   90.00
_cell.angle_beta   90.00
_cell.angle_gamma   90.00
#
_symmetry.space_group_name_H-M   'P 1'
#
loop_
_entity.id
_entity.type
_entity.pdbx_description
1 polymer ?
#
loop_
_entity_poly.entity_id
_entity_poly.type
_entity_poly.pdbx_seq_one_letter_code
_entity_poly.pdbx_strand_id
1 'polypeptide(L)'
;MILDQPIKRWFINKKGQDTNVKSFLKSISWRIVGTLDTMVISYFVTGELMMAISIGSIEVITKIALYYLHERAWEAATKLEKDEPTEEFA
;
A
#
# COMPACT_ATOMS: atom_id res chain seq x y z
N MET A 1 8.83 -12.26 -32.51
CA MET A 1 7.44 -11.78 -32.46
C MET A 1 6.40 -12.91 -32.69
N ILE A 2 6.69 -14.16 -32.28
CA ILE A 2 5.78 -15.32 -32.42
C ILE A 2 5.72 -16.15 -31.11
N LEU A 3 6.56 -15.84 -30.12
CA LEU A 3 6.72 -16.62 -28.88
C LEU A 3 5.98 -16.03 -27.66
N ASP A 4 5.29 -14.90 -27.84
CA ASP A 4 4.54 -14.20 -26.79
C ASP A 4 3.04 -14.56 -26.76
N GLN A 5 2.52 -15.15 -27.84
CA GLN A 5 1.10 -15.50 -28.00
C GLN A 5 0.54 -16.48 -26.94
N PRO A 6 1.21 -17.58 -26.54
CA PRO A 6 0.65 -18.51 -25.57
C PRO A 6 0.64 -17.95 -24.13
N ILE A 7 1.60 -17.07 -23.80
CA ILE A 7 1.73 -16.45 -22.49
C ILE A 7 0.66 -15.38 -22.29
N LYS A 8 0.41 -14.55 -23.33
CA LYS A 8 -0.58 -13.48 -23.28
C LYS A 8 -1.99 -14.00 -22.98
N ARG A 9 -2.35 -15.18 -23.51
CA ARG A 9 -3.69 -15.78 -23.33
C ARG A 9 -3.96 -16.25 -21.89
N TRP A 10 -2.91 -16.55 -21.12
CA TRP A 10 -3.05 -16.97 -19.72
C TRP A 10 -3.24 -15.78 -18.78
N PHE A 11 -2.64 -14.62 -19.11
CA PHE A 11 -2.73 -13.40 -18.28
C PHE A 11 -3.87 -12.45 -18.69
N ILE A 12 -4.39 -12.53 -19.92
CA ILE A 12 -5.54 -11.73 -20.37
C ILE A 12 -6.83 -12.51 -20.13
N ASN A 13 -7.18 -12.78 -18.87
CA ASN A 13 -8.58 -13.07 -18.56
C ASN A 13 -8.96 -12.78 -17.11
N LYS A 14 -9.17 -11.48 -16.82
CA LYS A 14 -10.34 -10.98 -16.05
C LYS A 14 -10.23 -9.46 -15.94
N LYS A 15 -10.78 -8.75 -16.93
CA LYS A 15 -11.17 -7.35 -16.75
C LYS A 15 -12.49 -7.31 -15.97
N GLY A 16 -12.49 -7.88 -14.77
CA GLY A 16 -13.61 -7.74 -13.85
C GLY A 16 -13.55 -6.33 -13.30
N GLN A 17 -14.53 -5.49 -13.62
CA GLN A 17 -14.64 -4.11 -13.13
C GLN A 17 -14.16 -4.03 -11.67
N ASP A 18 -13.08 -3.31 -11.44
CA ASP A 18 -12.55 -3.12 -10.10
C ASP A 18 -13.49 -2.17 -9.37
N THR A 19 -14.41 -2.76 -8.59
CA THR A 19 -15.28 -2.01 -7.70
C THR A 19 -14.47 -1.44 -6.55
N ASN A 20 -14.88 -0.30 -6.00
CA ASN A 20 -14.22 0.31 -4.83
C ASN A 20 -14.07 -0.68 -3.67
N VAL A 21 -15.05 -1.58 -3.49
CA VAL A 21 -15.02 -2.67 -2.50
C VAL A 21 -13.90 -3.67 -2.79
N LYS A 22 -13.73 -4.10 -4.04
CA LYS A 22 -12.67 -5.04 -4.42
C LYS A 22 -11.28 -4.43 -4.21
N SER A 23 -11.09 -3.15 -4.53
CA SER A 23 -9.84 -2.43 -4.28
C SER A 23 -9.55 -2.26 -2.79
N PHE A 24 -10.56 -1.96 -1.99
CA PHE A 24 -10.43 -1.90 -0.53
C PHE A 24 -10.05 -3.26 0.07
N LEU A 25 -10.73 -4.34 -0.34
CA LEU A 25 -10.41 -5.70 0.11
C LEU A 25 -9.00 -6.14 -0.30
N LYS A 26 -8.58 -5.81 -1.53
CA LYS A 26 -7.19 -6.04 -1.99
C LYS A 26 -6.19 -5.30 -1.09
N SER A 27 -6.47 -4.05 -0.71
CA SER A 27 -5.59 -3.28 0.18
C SER A 27 -5.48 -3.91 1.57
N ILE A 28 -6.59 -4.37 2.15
CA ILE A 28 -6.58 -5.09 3.43
C ILE A 28 -5.79 -6.40 3.29
N SER A 29 -6.06 -7.18 2.25
CA SER A 29 -5.35 -8.44 1.99
C SER A 29 -3.85 -8.22 1.89
N TRP A 30 -3.41 -7.19 1.16
CA TRP A 30 -2.00 -6.85 1.04
C TRP A 30 -1.37 -6.45 2.37
N ARG A 31 -2.09 -5.73 3.24
CA ARG A 31 -1.62 -5.37 4.58
C ARG A 31 -1.43 -6.60 5.47
N ILE A 32 -2.38 -7.53 5.47
CA ILE A 32 -2.28 -8.76 6.24
C ILE A 32 -1.07 -9.58 5.79
N VAL A 33 -0.87 -9.73 4.48
CA VAL A 33 0.28 -10.46 3.93
C VAL A 33 1.60 -9.83 4.36
N GLY A 34 1.73 -8.49 4.30
CA GLY A 34 2.96 -7.80 4.73
C GLY A 34 3.26 -7.94 6.22
N THR A 35 2.25 -7.87 7.08
CA THR A 35 2.45 -8.04 8.53
C THR A 35 2.81 -9.49 8.87
N LEU A 36 2.18 -10.47 8.22
CA LEU A 36 2.54 -11.89 8.37
C LEU A 36 3.97 -12.17 7.90
N ASP A 37 4.38 -11.62 6.76
CA ASP A 37 5.75 -11.72 6.26
C ASP A 37 6.76 -11.19 7.28
N THR A 38 6.49 -10.00 7.84
CA THR A 38 7.34 -9.41 8.89
C THR A 38 7.41 -10.28 10.14
N MET A 39 6.28 -10.83 10.59
CA MET A 39 6.24 -11.75 11.74
C MET A 39 7.03 -13.04 11.46
N VAL A 40 6.89 -13.62 10.27
CA VAL A 40 7.61 -14.83 9.87
C VAL A 40 9.12 -14.58 9.82
N ILE A 41 9.56 -13.50 9.18
CA ILE A 41 10.97 -13.11 9.13
C ILE A 41 11.50 -12.89 10.55
N SER A 42 10.76 -12.14 11.38
CA SER A 42 11.14 -11.87 12.75
C SER A 42 11.30 -13.15 13.56
N TYR A 43 10.35 -14.08 13.43
CA TYR A 43 10.42 -15.39 14.10
C TYR A 43 11.63 -16.21 13.63
N PHE A 44 11.94 -16.23 12.34
CA PHE A 44 13.13 -16.93 11.84
C PHE A 44 14.43 -16.33 12.35
N VAL A 45 14.48 -15.01 12.54
CA VAL A 45 15.67 -14.31 13.04
C VAL A 45 15.84 -14.50 14.54
N THR A 46 14.75 -14.43 15.32
CA THR A 46 14.81 -14.39 16.78
C THR A 46 14.55 -15.75 17.44
N GLY A 47 13.87 -16.66 16.74
CA GLY A 47 13.35 -17.92 17.27
C GLY A 47 12.21 -17.76 18.29
N GLU A 48 11.71 -16.54 18.51
CA GLU A 48 10.81 -16.22 19.61
C GLU A 48 9.49 -15.63 19.09
N LEU A 49 8.39 -16.34 19.37
CA LEU A 49 7.08 -16.02 18.81
C LEU A 49 6.50 -14.72 19.39
N MET A 50 6.71 -14.46 20.69
CA MET A 50 6.18 -13.27 21.34
C MET A 50 6.83 -12.00 20.80
N MET A 51 8.13 -12.04 20.50
CA MET A 51 8.87 -10.97 19.85
C MET A 51 8.38 -10.75 18.41
N ALA A 52 8.16 -11.82 17.63
CA ALA A 52 7.60 -11.70 16.29
C ALA A 52 6.22 -11.02 16.28
N ILE A 53 5.33 -11.42 17.18
CA ILE A 53 4.00 -10.80 17.35
C ILE A 53 4.14 -9.33 17.78
N SER A 54 5.06 -9.05 18.70
CA SER A 54 5.33 -7.68 19.16
C SER A 54 5.81 -6.79 18.01
N ILE A 55 6.72 -7.27 17.18
CA ILE A 55 7.20 -6.53 15.99
C ILE A 55 6.06 -6.29 15.01
N GLY A 56 5.27 -7.31 14.66
CA GLY A 56 4.17 -7.17 13.72
C GLY A 56 3.06 -6.22 14.22
N SER A 57 2.77 -6.21 15.52
CA SER A 57 1.80 -5.27 16.10
C SER A 57 2.30 -3.82 16.07
N ILE A 58 3.57 -3.58 16.39
CA ILE A 58 4.20 -2.26 16.28
C ILE A 58 4.26 -1.80 14.82
N GLU A 59 4.54 -2.68 13.87
CA GLU A 59 4.57 -2.39 12.44
C GLU A 59 3.23 -1.81 11.96
N VAL A 60 2.11 -2.45 12.31
CA VAL A 60 0.77 -1.98 11.94
C VAL A 60 0.49 -0.59 12.51
N ILE A 61 0.74 -0.37 13.80
CA ILE A 61 0.50 0.91 14.48
C ILE A 61 1.35 2.03 13.85
N THR A 62 2.64 1.76 13.66
CA THR A 62 3.59 2.72 13.10
C THR A 62 3.19 3.11 11.69
N LYS A 63 2.75 2.15 10.87
CA LYS A 63 2.34 2.38 9.49
C LYS A 63 1.09 3.25 9.38
N ILE A 64 0.13 3.08 10.29
CA ILE A 64 -1.05 3.96 10.38
C ILE A 64 -0.63 5.38 10.76
N ALA A 65 0.22 5.53 11.78
CA ALA A 65 0.72 6.85 12.20
C ALA A 65 1.49 7.55 11.09
N LEU A 66 2.43 6.85 10.43
CA LEU A 66 3.20 7.38 9.30
C LEU A 66 2.33 7.74 8.12
N TYR A 67 1.33 6.93 7.78
CA TYR A 67 0.40 7.24 6.69
C TYR A 67 -0.39 8.52 6.96
N TYR A 68 -0.93 8.67 8.18
CA TYR A 68 -1.64 9.88 8.56
C TYR A 68 -0.76 11.14 8.50
N LEU A 69 0.46 11.05 9.06
CA LEU A 69 1.41 12.17 9.01
C LEU A 69 1.83 12.49 7.57
N HIS A 70 2.04 11.48 6.73
CA HIS A 70 2.35 11.65 5.32
C HIS A 70 1.22 12.37 4.57
N GLU A 71 -0.04 11.95 4.78
CA GLU A 71 -1.21 12.62 4.20
C GLU A 71 -1.26 14.09 4.64
N ARG A 72 -1.02 14.37 5.93
CA ARG A 72 -1.05 15.74 6.45
C ARG A 72 0.08 16.62 5.94
N ALA A 73 1.28 16.06 5.80
CA ALA A 73 2.41 16.75 5.18
C ALA A 73 2.13 17.03 3.70
N TRP A 74 1.51 16.10 2.99
CA TRP A 74 1.13 16.27 1.58
C TRP A 74 0.06 17.34 1.39
N GLU A 75 -0.98 17.35 2.22
CA GLU A 75 -2.01 18.41 2.23
C GLU A 75 -1.38 19.78 2.48
N ALA A 76 -0.46 19.88 3.45
CA ALA A 76 0.23 21.14 3.75
C ALA A 76 1.09 21.61 2.59
N ALA A 77 1.86 20.71 1.95
CA ALA A 77 2.72 21.05 0.83
C ALA A 77 1.92 21.50 -0.41
N THR A 78 0.85 20.78 -0.76
CA THR A 78 0.02 21.11 -1.93
C THR A 78 -0.84 22.36 -1.74
N LYS A 79 -1.15 22.74 -0.49
CA LYS A 79 -1.88 23.98 -0.21
C LYS A 79 -1.06 25.24 -0.55
N LEU A 80 0.27 25.18 -0.42
CA LEU A 80 1.17 26.30 -0.73
C LEU A 80 1.25 26.61 -2.23
N GLU A 81 1.01 25.62 -3.10
CA GLU A 81 1.05 25.79 -4.56
C GLU A 81 -0.23 26.44 -5.12
N LYS A 82 -1.36 26.32 -4.40
CA LYS A 82 -2.65 26.89 -4.81
C LYS A 82 -2.85 28.37 -4.49
N ASP A 83 -1.96 28.95 -3.69
CA ASP A 83 -2.01 30.38 -3.32
C ASP A 83 -1.25 31.28 -4.31
N GLU A 84 -0.81 30.77 -5.47
CA GLU A 84 -0.42 31.64 -6.60
C GLU A 84 -1.68 32.31 -7.18
N PRO A 85 -1.77 33.65 -7.17
CA PRO A 85 -2.96 34.35 -7.62
C PRO A 85 -3.11 34.16 -9.13
N THR A 86 -4.07 33.33 -9.54
CA THR A 86 -4.58 33.30 -10.92
C THR A 86 -5.47 34.54 -11.16
N GLU A 87 -4.92 35.73 -10.92
CA GLU A 87 -5.59 37.04 -10.99
C GLU A 87 -4.63 38.05 -11.65
N GLU A 88 -4.09 37.73 -12.84
CA GLU A 88 -3.43 38.76 -13.66
C GLU A 88 -3.67 38.67 -15.17
N PHE A 89 -4.38 37.67 -15.71
CA PHE A 89 -4.60 37.59 -17.18
C PHE A 89 -5.95 36.97 -17.61
N ALA A 90 -7.07 37.47 -17.08
CA ALA A 90 -8.41 37.21 -17.65
C ALA A 90 -9.21 38.50 -17.79
#